data_AF-A0A972QDC1-F1
#
_entry.id   AF-A0A972QDC1-F1
#
_cell.length_a   1.000
_cell.length_b   1.000
_cell.length_c   1.000
_cell.angle_alpha   90.00
_cell.angle_beta   90.00
_cell.angle_gamma   90.00
#
_symmetry.space_group_name_H-M   'P 1'
#
loop_
_entity.id
_entity.type
_entity.pdbx_description
1 polymer ?
#
loop_
_entity_poly.entity_id
_entity_poly.type
_entity_poly.pdbx_seq_one_letter_code
_entity_poly.pdbx_strand_id
1 'polypeptide(L)'
;RSMEVIVPDEFLPIAIGKNGQNVRLASKLTKWRLDVISETRYSEAMRNGYDSLVALPGVSISMADALYEKGCFSAEELGNAAVEDLIQIRDVGTTEKAEKLIKTAKDYVAKIKEVEATSEEELSDDLIEPTNQNGSETSSLSGDQKDSGEEAGNEENVSEED
;
A
#
# COMPACT_ATOMS: atom_id res chain seq x y z
N ARG A 1 14.41 -13.02 -4.70
CA ARG A 1 14.74 -12.60 -3.33
C ARG A 1 14.25 -11.17 -3.17
N SER A 2 13.31 -10.95 -2.26
CA SER A 2 12.82 -9.64 -1.87
C SER A 2 13.36 -9.30 -0.48
N MET A 3 13.52 -8.02 -0.20
CA MET A 3 13.88 -7.48 1.09
C MET A 3 12.99 -6.28 1.36
N GLU A 4 12.43 -6.24 2.55
CA GLU A 4 11.62 -5.15 3.04
C GLU A 4 12.50 -4.23 3.91
N VAL A 5 12.41 -2.93 3.70
CA VAL A 5 13.20 -1.91 4.39
C VAL A 5 12.25 -0.95 5.06
N ILE A 6 12.25 -0.97 6.39
CA ILE A 6 11.46 -0.07 7.22
C ILE A 6 12.29 1.19 7.47
N VAL A 7 11.69 2.35 7.20
CA VAL A 7 12.31 3.66 7.43
C VAL A 7 11.37 4.57 8.21
N PRO A 8 11.87 5.53 9.00
CA PRO A 8 11.02 6.54 9.61
C PRO A 8 10.26 7.33 8.54
N ASP A 9 9.03 7.75 8.85
CA ASP A 9 8.14 8.43 7.89
C ASP A 9 8.79 9.67 7.25
N GLU A 10 9.55 10.44 8.02
CA GLU A 10 10.26 11.65 7.56
C GLU A 10 11.31 11.34 6.49
N PHE A 11 11.90 10.14 6.51
CA PHE A 11 12.96 9.73 5.58
C PHE A 11 12.45 8.88 4.42
N LEU A 12 11.17 8.49 4.40
CA LEU A 12 10.59 7.70 3.31
C LEU A 12 10.84 8.31 1.91
N PRO A 13 10.64 9.63 1.68
CA PRO A 13 10.90 10.23 0.37
C PRO A 13 12.37 10.17 -0.05
N ILE A 14 13.30 10.31 0.92
CA ILE A 14 14.74 10.25 0.69
C ILE A 14 15.19 8.80 0.40
N ALA A 15 14.63 7.84 1.13
CA ALA A 15 14.88 6.41 0.93
C ALA A 15 14.42 5.95 -0.46
N ILE A 16 13.26 6.40 -0.92
CA ILE A 16 12.75 6.12 -2.28
C ILE A 16 13.59 6.86 -3.34
N GLY A 17 13.89 8.14 -3.08
CA GLY A 17 14.55 9.06 -4.00
C GLY A 17 13.61 9.54 -5.12
N LYS A 18 14.03 10.59 -5.85
CA LYS A 18 13.24 11.16 -6.95
C LYS A 18 12.91 10.07 -7.98
N ASN A 19 11.62 9.89 -8.28
CA ASN A 19 11.10 8.86 -9.19
C ASN A 19 11.58 7.41 -8.85
N GLY A 20 11.84 7.12 -7.57
CA GLY A 20 12.31 5.81 -7.12
C GLY A 20 13.74 5.48 -7.52
N GLN A 21 14.55 6.48 -7.91
CA GLN A 21 15.90 6.25 -8.43
C GLN A 21 16.80 5.54 -7.42
N ASN A 22 16.70 5.87 -6.13
CA ASN A 22 17.55 5.30 -5.10
C ASN A 22 17.26 3.79 -4.94
N VAL A 23 15.99 3.43 -4.74
CA VAL A 23 15.54 2.03 -4.63
C VAL A 23 15.85 1.23 -5.89
N ARG A 24 15.71 1.83 -7.08
CA ARG A 24 16.03 1.16 -8.37
C ARG A 24 17.53 0.87 -8.51
N LEU A 25 18.38 1.84 -8.17
CA LEU A 25 19.84 1.65 -8.21
C LEU A 25 20.29 0.63 -7.17
N ALA A 26 19.80 0.75 -5.93
CA ALA A 26 20.09 -0.18 -4.85
C ALA A 26 19.65 -1.62 -5.19
N SER A 27 18.46 -1.79 -5.78
CA SER A 27 17.97 -3.10 -6.23
C SER A 27 18.86 -3.68 -7.33
N LYS A 28 19.31 -2.86 -8.28
CA LYS A 28 20.21 -3.29 -9.38
C LYS A 28 21.60 -3.70 -8.88
N LEU A 29 22.12 -2.99 -7.87
CA LEU A 29 23.42 -3.22 -7.27
C LEU A 29 23.41 -4.46 -6.38
N THR A 30 22.41 -4.58 -5.50
CA THR A 30 22.27 -5.71 -4.56
C THR A 30 21.79 -6.98 -5.24
N LYS A 31 21.07 -6.88 -6.37
CA LYS A 31 20.34 -7.97 -7.04
C LYS A 31 19.14 -8.48 -6.24
N TRP A 32 18.57 -7.65 -5.36
CA TRP A 32 17.37 -7.95 -4.59
C TRP A 32 16.24 -6.99 -4.96
N ARG A 33 14.99 -7.45 -4.86
CA ARG A 33 13.81 -6.56 -4.94
C ARG A 33 13.66 -5.88 -3.59
N LEU A 34 13.93 -4.58 -3.51
CA LEU A 34 13.76 -3.79 -2.31
C LEU A 34 12.34 -3.19 -2.28
N ASP A 35 11.63 -3.42 -1.18
CA ASP A 35 10.37 -2.74 -0.86
C ASP A 35 10.63 -1.79 0.30
N VAL A 36 10.25 -0.52 0.17
CA VAL A 36 10.49 0.49 1.20
C VAL A 36 9.15 0.94 1.75
N ILE A 37 8.97 0.74 3.05
CA ILE A 37 7.77 1.09 3.78
C ILE A 37 8.13 1.96 4.98
N SER A 38 7.21 2.83 5.36
CA SER A 38 7.40 3.63 6.55
C SER A 38 7.10 2.85 7.81
N GLU A 39 7.67 3.30 8.93
CA GLU A 39 7.45 2.73 10.25
C GLU A 39 5.97 2.76 10.64
N THR A 40 5.27 3.88 10.40
CA THR A 40 3.83 3.97 10.67
C THR A 40 3.06 2.91 9.88
N ARG A 41 3.29 2.82 8.56
CA ARG A 41 2.59 1.84 7.72
C ARG A 41 2.91 0.40 8.11
N TYR A 42 4.17 0.12 8.46
CA TYR A 42 4.58 -1.19 8.96
C TYR A 42 3.86 -1.55 10.26
N SER A 43 3.77 -0.61 11.20
CA SER A 43 3.07 -0.80 12.48
C SER A 43 1.57 -1.05 12.30
N GLU A 44 0.93 -0.33 11.37
CA GLU A 44 -0.47 -0.55 11.00
C GLU A 44 -0.67 -1.93 10.37
N ALA A 45 0.20 -2.33 9.45
CA ALA A 45 0.16 -3.65 8.84
C ALA A 45 0.32 -4.77 9.89
N MET A 46 1.26 -4.61 10.82
CA MET A 46 1.45 -5.56 11.93
C MET A 46 0.23 -5.64 12.84
N ARG A 47 -0.38 -4.50 13.16
CA ARG A 47 -1.60 -4.44 13.96
C ARG A 47 -2.77 -5.12 13.25
N ASN A 48 -3.00 -4.79 11.98
CA ASN A 48 -4.06 -5.40 11.18
C ASN A 48 -3.86 -6.90 11.03
N GLY A 49 -2.61 -7.34 10.86
CA GLY A 49 -2.23 -8.76 10.87
C GLY A 49 -2.59 -9.43 12.20
N TYR A 50 -2.23 -8.83 13.33
CA TYR A 50 -2.59 -9.34 14.66
C TYR A 50 -4.10 -9.40 14.87
N ASP A 51 -4.82 -8.33 14.51
CA ASP A 51 -6.28 -8.27 14.61
C ASP A 51 -6.94 -9.38 13.76
N SER A 52 -6.37 -9.69 12.59
CA SER A 52 -6.83 -10.80 11.75
C SER A 52 -6.67 -12.17 12.42
N LEU A 53 -5.62 -12.37 13.23
CA LEU A 53 -5.41 -13.61 13.98
C LEU A 53 -6.42 -13.76 15.11
N VAL A 54 -6.68 -12.68 15.86
CA VAL A 54 -7.64 -12.68 16.97
C VAL A 54 -9.07 -12.83 16.47
N ALA A 55 -9.37 -12.36 15.25
CA ALA A 55 -10.67 -12.53 14.63
C ALA A 55 -10.98 -13.98 14.22
N LEU A 56 -9.97 -14.87 14.16
CA LEU A 56 -10.18 -16.27 13.78
C LEU A 56 -10.96 -17.04 14.85
N PRO A 57 -12.04 -17.76 14.46
CA PRO A 57 -12.78 -18.60 15.39
C PRO A 57 -11.88 -19.72 15.96
N GLY A 58 -11.75 -19.76 17.28
CA GLY A 58 -10.94 -20.77 17.97
C GLY A 58 -9.51 -20.32 18.32
N VAL A 59 -9.11 -19.12 17.92
CA VAL A 59 -7.88 -18.46 18.40
C VAL A 59 -8.21 -17.59 19.61
N SER A 60 -7.56 -17.84 20.74
CA SER A 60 -7.62 -16.95 21.90
C SER A 60 -6.52 -15.90 21.83
N ILE A 61 -6.64 -14.82 22.60
CA ILE A 61 -5.62 -13.75 22.68
C ILE A 61 -4.25 -14.36 23.03
N SER A 62 -4.18 -15.24 24.03
CA SER A 62 -2.92 -15.90 24.41
C SER A 62 -2.35 -16.81 23.32
N MET A 63 -3.21 -17.39 22.47
CA MET A 63 -2.77 -18.17 21.32
C MET A 63 -2.27 -17.28 20.20
N ALA A 64 -2.92 -16.14 19.95
CA ALA A 64 -2.46 -15.14 18.99
C ALA A 64 -1.08 -14.60 19.38
N ASP A 65 -0.85 -14.33 20.68
CA ASP A 65 0.47 -13.91 21.19
C ASP A 65 1.54 -14.99 20.94
N ALA A 66 1.21 -16.25 21.22
CA ALA A 66 2.13 -17.37 21.00
C ALA A 66 2.43 -17.63 19.51
N LEU A 67 1.46 -17.37 18.62
CA LEU A 67 1.64 -17.39 17.17
C LEU A 67 2.56 -16.25 16.70
N TYR A 68 2.36 -15.06 17.26
CA TYR A 68 3.15 -13.88 16.95
C TYR A 68 4.62 -14.04 17.36
N GLU A 69 4.88 -14.62 18.53
CA GLU A 69 6.25 -14.97 18.97
C GLU A 69 6.97 -15.96 18.04
N LYS A 70 6.21 -16.80 17.32
CA LYS A 70 6.76 -17.74 16.34
C LYS A 70 6.89 -17.16 14.92
N GLY A 71 6.49 -15.89 14.73
CA GLY A 71 6.60 -15.20 13.45
C GLY A 71 5.42 -15.44 12.51
N CYS A 72 4.26 -15.85 13.04
CA CYS A 72 3.00 -15.79 12.32
C CYS A 72 2.33 -14.46 12.65
N PHE A 73 2.41 -13.49 11.73
CA PHE A 73 1.95 -12.12 11.95
C PHE A 73 0.54 -11.87 11.39
N SER A 74 -0.02 -12.78 10.58
CA SER A 74 -1.35 -12.63 9.99
C SER A 74 -2.09 -13.96 9.79
N ALA A 75 -3.41 -13.89 9.58
CA ALA A 75 -4.22 -15.05 9.22
C ALA A 75 -3.79 -15.68 7.87
N GLU A 76 -3.27 -14.88 6.93
CA GLU A 76 -2.75 -15.40 5.65
C GLU A 76 -1.46 -16.20 5.83
N GLU A 77 -0.54 -15.70 6.67
CA GLU A 77 0.68 -16.43 7.01
C GLU A 77 0.36 -17.73 7.76
N LEU A 78 -0.59 -17.68 8.71
CA LEU A 78 -1.05 -18.87 9.43
C LEU A 78 -1.63 -19.93 8.49
N GLY A 79 -2.37 -19.53 7.46
CA GLY A 79 -2.90 -20.45 6.45
C GLY A 79 -1.81 -21.13 5.59
N ASN A 80 -0.65 -20.50 5.46
CA ASN A 80 0.49 -21.03 4.70
C ASN A 80 1.55 -21.70 5.58
N ALA A 81 1.42 -21.62 6.91
CA ALA A 81 2.35 -22.20 7.87
C ALA A 81 2.34 -23.74 7.83
N ALA A 82 3.48 -24.33 8.20
CA ALA A 82 3.61 -25.77 8.32
C ALA A 82 3.01 -26.27 9.65
N VAL A 83 2.44 -27.47 9.64
CA VAL A 83 1.82 -28.08 10.83
C VAL A 83 2.87 -28.27 11.93
N GLU A 84 4.10 -28.59 11.54
CA GLU A 84 5.24 -28.81 12.44
C GLU A 84 5.60 -27.56 13.23
N ASP A 85 5.53 -26.38 12.61
CA ASP A 85 5.85 -25.10 13.24
C ASP A 85 4.77 -24.73 14.28
N LEU A 86 3.51 -25.07 13.98
CA LEU A 86 2.38 -24.81 14.87
C LEU A 86 2.33 -25.76 16.07
N ILE A 87 2.78 -27.01 15.94
CA ILE A 87 2.82 -27.97 17.06
C ILE A 87 3.78 -27.49 18.17
N GLN A 88 4.83 -26.75 17.81
CA GLN A 88 5.78 -26.20 18.79
C GLN A 88 5.19 -25.07 19.64
N ILE A 89 4.01 -24.58 19.30
CA ILE A 89 3.31 -23.53 20.04
C ILE A 89 2.63 -24.17 21.25
N ARG A 90 2.94 -23.64 22.43
CA ARG A 90 2.51 -24.13 23.75
C ARG A 90 1.02 -24.49 23.80
N ASP A 91 0.16 -23.64 23.22
CA ASP A 91 -1.28 -23.75 23.35
C ASP A 91 -1.95 -24.57 22.22
N VAL A 92 -1.24 -24.83 21.11
CA VAL A 92 -1.74 -25.65 19.98
C VAL A 92 -1.51 -27.12 20.30
N GLY A 93 -0.24 -27.52 20.47
CA GLY A 93 0.23 -28.81 21.01
C GLY A 93 -0.21 -30.11 20.31
N THR A 94 -1.26 -30.10 19.49
CA THR A 94 -1.81 -31.26 18.79
C THR A 94 -1.92 -31.01 17.29
N THR A 95 -1.55 -32.03 16.51
CA THR A 95 -1.61 -32.02 15.04
C THR A 95 -3.00 -31.68 14.53
N GLU A 96 -4.05 -32.22 15.16
CA GLU A 96 -5.44 -32.00 14.75
C GLU A 96 -5.89 -30.53 14.94
N LYS A 97 -5.40 -29.85 16.00
CA LYS A 97 -5.72 -28.43 16.20
C LYS A 97 -4.98 -27.55 15.19
N ALA A 98 -3.71 -27.84 14.93
CA ALA A 98 -2.92 -27.12 13.93
C ALA A 98 -3.57 -27.21 12.54
N GLU A 99 -3.99 -28.41 12.11
CA GLU A 99 -4.69 -28.61 10.84
C GLU A 99 -6.02 -27.84 10.78
N LYS A 100 -6.81 -27.88 11.87
CA LYS A 100 -8.06 -27.11 11.95
C LYS A 100 -7.81 -25.61 11.86
N LEU A 101 -6.79 -25.10 12.55
CA LEU A 101 -6.42 -23.68 12.53
C LEU A 101 -6.01 -23.22 11.13
N ILE A 102 -5.16 -24.00 10.44
CA ILE A 102 -4.76 -23.72 9.06
C ILE A 102 -5.99 -23.69 8.15
N LYS A 103 -6.91 -24.65 8.30
CA LYS A 103 -8.13 -24.69 7.50
C LYS A 103 -9.01 -23.46 7.76
N THR A 104 -9.26 -23.12 9.03
CA THR A 104 -10.07 -21.95 9.38
C THR A 104 -9.43 -20.65 8.92
N ALA A 105 -8.10 -20.55 8.97
CA ALA A 105 -7.35 -19.38 8.48
C ALA A 105 -7.49 -19.23 6.96
N LYS A 106 -7.36 -20.32 6.19
CA LYS A 106 -7.58 -20.32 4.75
C LYS A 106 -9.01 -19.91 4.38
N ASP A 107 -10.01 -20.48 5.07
CA ASP A 107 -11.42 -20.18 4.83
C ASP A 107 -11.73 -18.70 5.15
N TYR A 108 -11.14 -18.16 6.23
CA TYR A 108 -11.29 -16.76 6.62
C TYR A 108 -10.67 -15.81 5.59
N VAL A 109 -9.44 -16.09 5.13
CA VAL A 109 -8.75 -15.27 4.12
C VAL A 109 -9.48 -15.33 2.78
N ALA A 110 -9.99 -16.49 2.38
CA ALA A 110 -10.80 -16.64 1.18
C ALA A 110 -12.07 -15.77 1.26
N LYS A 111 -12.76 -15.81 2.41
CA LYS A 111 -13.94 -14.99 2.65
C LYS A 111 -13.64 -13.49 2.60
N ILE A 112 -12.52 -13.04 3.16
CA ILE A 112 -12.11 -11.62 3.07
C ILE A 112 -11.87 -11.23 1.61
N LYS A 113 -11.12 -12.03 0.85
CA LYS A 113 -10.84 -11.75 -0.57
C LYS A 113 -12.11 -11.68 -1.41
N GLU A 114 -13.10 -12.53 -1.15
CA GLU A 114 -14.41 -12.47 -1.82
C GLU A 114 -15.18 -11.18 -1.50
N VAL A 115 -15.13 -10.73 -0.24
CA VAL A 115 -15.79 -9.48 0.18
C VAL A 115 -15.11 -8.26 -0.42
N GLU A 116 -13.78 -8.24 -0.47
CA GLU A 116 -13.01 -7.16 -1.12
C GLU A 116 -13.29 -7.10 -2.63
N ALA A 117 -13.31 -8.25 -3.32
CA ALA A 117 -13.62 -8.33 -4.74
C ALA A 117 -15.05 -7.86 -5.08
N THR A 118 -16.01 -8.11 -4.20
CA THR A 118 -17.40 -7.66 -4.40
C THR A 118 -17.57 -6.16 -4.10
N SER A 119 -16.75 -5.60 -3.19
CA SER A 119 -16.79 -4.18 -2.84
C SER A 119 -16.18 -3.26 -3.91
N GLU A 120 -15.32 -3.77 -4.78
CA GLU A 120 -14.68 -2.99 -5.86
C GLU A 120 -15.58 -2.85 -7.11
N GLU A 121 -16.52 -3.76 -7.35
CA GLU A 121 -17.50 -3.63 -8.46
C GLU A 121 -18.51 -2.50 -8.22
N GLU A 122 -18.94 -2.27 -6.97
CA GLU A 122 -19.96 -1.27 -6.60
C GLU A 122 -19.47 0.19 -6.63
N LEU A 123 -18.16 0.45 -6.77
CA LEU A 123 -17.61 1.82 -6.85
C LEU A 123 -17.39 2.33 -8.29
N SER A 124 -17.78 1.55 -9.31
CA SER A 124 -17.48 1.87 -10.72
C SER A 124 -18.66 2.40 -11.55
N ASP A 125 -19.88 2.48 -11.01
CA ASP A 125 -21.10 2.75 -11.81
C ASP A 125 -21.62 4.21 -11.83
N ASP A 126 -20.92 5.20 -11.23
CA ASP A 126 -21.49 6.56 -11.07
C ASP A 126 -20.78 7.67 -11.89
N LEU A 127 -20.30 7.36 -13.10
CA LEU A 127 -19.75 8.34 -14.04
C LEU A 127 -20.21 8.11 -15.49
N ILE A 128 -21.51 8.29 -15.78
CA ILE A 128 -21.95 8.75 -17.12
C ILE A 128 -22.97 9.90 -17.03
N GLU A 129 -22.53 11.01 -17.61
CA GLU A 129 -23.10 12.34 -17.94
C GLU A 129 -24.61 12.48 -18.22
N PRO A 130 -25.10 13.74 -18.18
CA PRO A 130 -26.01 14.22 -19.21
C PRO A 130 -25.35 15.27 -20.11
N THR A 131 -25.18 14.87 -21.37
CA THR A 131 -25.41 15.60 -22.62
C THR A 131 -25.76 17.10 -22.50
N ASN A 132 -24.99 17.95 -23.19
CA ASN A 132 -25.52 19.22 -23.70
C ASN A 132 -25.21 19.37 -25.19
N GLN A 133 -26.29 19.37 -25.96
CA GLN A 133 -26.31 19.67 -27.39
C GLN A 133 -26.16 21.18 -27.58
N ASN A 134 -25.18 21.62 -28.38
CA ASN A 134 -25.44 22.74 -29.27
C ASN A 134 -24.46 22.71 -30.45
N GLY A 135 -25.00 22.46 -31.64
CA GLY A 135 -24.35 22.76 -32.91
C GLY A 135 -25.12 23.87 -33.60
N SER A 136 -24.44 24.94 -34.01
CA SER A 136 -24.58 25.54 -35.35
C SER A 136 -23.53 26.64 -35.54
N GLU A 137 -22.58 26.35 -36.44
CA GLU A 137 -22.12 27.19 -37.54
C GLU A 137 -22.32 28.71 -37.43
N THR A 138 -21.23 29.48 -37.44
CA THR A 138 -21.10 30.64 -38.34
C THR A 138 -19.67 30.78 -38.85
N SER A 139 -19.56 30.94 -40.16
CA SER A 139 -18.38 31.23 -40.95
C SER A 139 -18.24 32.74 -41.17
N SER A 140 -17.05 33.31 -40.98
CA SER A 140 -16.56 34.57 -41.61
C SER A 140 -15.15 34.88 -41.09
N LEU A 141 -14.08 34.63 -41.86
CA LEU A 141 -13.41 35.54 -42.81
C LEU A 141 -12.81 36.84 -42.22
N SER A 142 -11.49 36.95 -42.43
CA SER A 142 -10.62 38.15 -42.53
C SER A 142 -10.19 38.90 -41.26
N GLY A 143 -8.88 39.21 -41.17
CA GLY A 143 -8.35 40.15 -40.18
C GLY A 143 -6.86 40.01 -39.88
N ASP A 144 -6.02 40.39 -40.85
CA ASP A 144 -4.59 40.70 -40.72
C ASP A 144 -4.33 41.75 -39.61
N GLN A 145 -3.31 41.59 -38.75
CA GLN A 145 -2.24 42.59 -38.48
C GLN A 145 -1.41 42.35 -37.20
N LYS A 146 -0.09 42.43 -37.42
CA LYS A 146 1.03 42.80 -36.54
C LYS A 146 0.73 43.93 -35.53
N ASP A 147 1.28 43.82 -34.31
CA ASP A 147 2.09 44.86 -33.60
C ASP A 147 2.71 44.23 -32.33
N SER A 148 4.03 44.04 -32.17
CA SER A 148 5.07 44.96 -31.61
C SER A 148 4.75 45.70 -30.30
N GLY A 149 5.72 45.66 -29.37
CA GLY A 149 5.91 46.59 -28.24
C GLY A 149 5.77 45.92 -26.86
N GLU A 150 6.86 45.60 -26.15
CA GLU A 150 7.59 46.48 -25.18
C GLU A 150 6.71 46.85 -23.96
N GLU A 151 7.15 46.89 -22.71
CA GLU A 151 8.41 46.68 -21.98
C GLU A 151 8.01 46.80 -20.49
N ALA A 152 8.86 46.32 -19.57
CA ALA A 152 9.10 46.84 -18.20
C ALA A 152 9.44 45.69 -17.23
N GLY A 153 10.69 45.26 -17.28
CA GLY A 153 11.35 44.65 -16.14
C GLY A 153 11.71 45.75 -15.15
N ASN A 154 11.21 45.65 -13.92
CA ASN A 154 11.51 46.58 -12.84
C ASN A 154 12.81 46.17 -12.14
N GLU A 155 13.67 47.16 -11.97
CA GLU A 155 15.01 47.14 -11.40
C GLU A 155 15.06 46.82 -9.89
N GLU A 156 16.21 46.24 -9.53
CA GLU A 156 17.06 46.52 -8.37
C GLU A 156 16.44 46.71 -6.97
N ASN A 157 16.87 45.85 -6.05
CA ASN A 157 17.15 46.30 -4.70
C ASN A 157 18.38 45.56 -4.15
N VAL A 158 19.52 46.24 -4.20
CA VAL A 158 20.74 45.91 -3.47
C VAL A 158 20.68 46.71 -2.16
N SER A 159 20.75 46.03 -1.02
CA SER A 159 21.13 46.64 0.25
C SER A 159 22.16 45.75 0.94
N GLU A 160 23.43 46.13 0.77
CA GLU A 160 24.53 45.81 1.67
C GLU A 160 24.65 46.96 2.67
N GLU A 161 24.58 46.67 3.96
CA GLU A 161 25.24 47.43 5.01
C GLU A 161 25.77 46.43 6.06
N ASP A 162 27.09 46.28 6.09
CA ASP A 162 27.89 45.80 7.24
C ASP A 162 28.83 46.95 7.65
#